data_AF-A0A0K1PLG5-F1
#
_entry.id   AF-A0A0K1PLG5-F1
#
_cell.length_a   1.000
_cell.length_b   1.000
_cell.length_c   1.000
_cell.angle_alpha   90.00
_cell.angle_beta   90.00
_cell.angle_gamma   90.00
#
_symmetry.space_group_name_H-M   'P 1'
#
loop_
_entity.id
_entity.type
_entity.pdbx_description
1 polymer ?
#
loop_
_entity_poly.entity_id
_entity_poly.type
_entity_poly.pdbx_seq_one_letter_code
_entity_poly.pdbx_strand_id
1 'polypeptide(L)' 'MGNLERRNGTKSACAVCGLSDERTLSYTRLESGERITVCGSHKIAHRRADRLARTTDELRTMLTERRAS' A
#
# COMPACT_ATOMS: atom_id res chain seq x y z
N MET A 1 7.33 -17.30 32.26
CA MET A 1 6.55 -17.45 31.00
C MET A 1 6.53 -16.07 30.33
N GLY A 2 7.34 -15.77 29.33
CA GLY A 2 7.30 -16.34 27.98
C GLY A 2 6.67 -15.32 27.03
N ASN A 3 7.49 -14.39 26.53
CA ASN A 3 7.30 -13.72 25.25
C ASN A 3 5.94 -13.04 24.97
N LEU A 4 5.73 -11.83 25.51
CA LEU A 4 4.80 -10.85 24.90
C LEU A 4 5.45 -10.20 23.66
N GLU A 5 6.04 -11.05 22.82
CA GLU A 5 6.67 -10.66 21.57
C GLU A 5 5.60 -10.14 20.60
N ARG A 6 5.75 -8.87 20.23
CA ARG A 6 5.68 -8.43 18.83
C ARG A 6 4.40 -8.69 18.04
N ARG A 7 3.22 -8.72 18.68
CA ARG A 7 1.95 -8.57 17.95
C ARG A 7 1.59 -7.10 17.82
N ASN A 8 2.46 -6.32 17.18
CA ASN A 8 2.06 -5.06 16.56
C ASN A 8 1.06 -5.45 15.47
N GLY A 9 -0.22 -5.54 15.83
CA GLY A 9 -1.35 -5.77 14.95
C GLY A 9 -1.54 -4.60 14.00
N THR A 10 -0.52 -4.29 13.21
CA THR A 10 -0.65 -3.57 11.95
C THR A 10 -1.45 -4.50 11.06
N LYS A 11 -2.78 -4.46 11.24
CA LYS A 11 -3.72 -4.97 10.25
C LYS A 11 -3.17 -4.52 8.92
N SER A 12 -2.66 -5.46 8.14
CA SER A 12 -2.12 -5.13 6.83
C SER A 12 -3.32 -4.56 6.09
N ALA A 13 -3.26 -3.27 5.81
CA ALA A 13 -4.33 -2.56 5.14
C ALA A 13 -3.68 -1.82 3.98
N CYS A 14 -4.42 -1.69 2.89
CA CYS A 14 -3.94 -0.92 1.75
C CYS A 14 -3.73 0.52 2.20
N ALA A 15 -2.52 1.03 2.05
CA ALA A 15 -2.18 2.39 2.45
C ALA A 15 -2.89 3.48 1.63
N VAL A 16 -3.55 3.09 0.53
CA VAL A 16 -4.27 3.98 -0.39
C VAL A 16 -5.76 4.06 -0.04
N CYS A 17 -6.44 2.91 0.02
CA CYS A 17 -7.89 2.84 0.26
C CYS A 17 -8.30 2.26 1.63
N GLY A 18 -7.36 1.86 2.47
CA GLY A 18 -7.62 1.25 3.78
C GLY A 18 -8.12 -0.20 3.74
N LEU A 19 -8.17 -0.82 2.56
CA LEU A 19 -8.69 -2.18 2.39
C LEU A 19 -7.85 -3.18 3.19
N SER A 20 -8.46 -3.87 4.16
CA SER A 20 -7.77 -4.77 5.11
C SER A 20 -7.88 -6.25 4.74
N ASP A 21 -8.28 -6.56 3.50
CA ASP A 21 -8.51 -7.93 3.06
C ASP A 21 -7.21 -8.62 2.66
N GLU A 22 -6.68 -9.45 3.57
CA GLU A 22 -5.37 -10.09 3.47
C GLU A 22 -5.12 -10.85 2.17
N ARG A 23 -6.17 -11.42 1.54
CA ARG A 23 -6.04 -12.17 0.28
C ARG A 23 -5.72 -11.27 -0.91
N THR A 24 -6.13 -10.01 -0.84
CA THR A 24 -5.93 -9.03 -1.91
C THR A 24 -4.74 -8.12 -1.64
N LEU A 25 -4.17 -8.16 -0.42
CA LEU A 25 -3.01 -7.35 -0.07
C LEU A 25 -1.76 -7.86 -0.77
N SER A 26 -0.96 -6.89 -1.14
CA SER A 26 0.31 -7.06 -1.80
C SER A 26 1.24 -5.96 -1.33
N TYR A 27 2.49 -6.05 -1.72
CA TYR A 27 3.50 -5.05 -1.41
C TYR A 27 4.02 -4.43 -2.70
N THR A 28 4.22 -3.12 -2.67
CA THR A 28 4.95 -2.41 -3.72
C THR A 28 6.11 -1.64 -3.10
N ARG A 29 7.12 -1.34 -3.92
CA ARG A 29 8.22 -0.45 -3.53
C ARG A 29 7.94 0.95 -4.08
N LEU A 30 8.19 1.95 -3.25
CA LEU A 30 8.21 3.36 -3.61
C LEU A 30 9.57 3.71 -4.25
N GLU A 31 9.66 4.90 -4.86
CA GLU A 31 10.92 5.40 -5.44
C GLU A 31 12.03 5.47 -4.38
N SER A 32 11.68 5.85 -3.14
CA SER A 32 12.59 5.90 -1.99
C SER A 32 13.14 4.52 -1.55
N GLY A 33 12.66 3.43 -2.15
CA GLY A 33 12.99 2.06 -1.77
C GLY A 33 12.13 1.50 -0.63
N GLU A 34 11.27 2.33 -0.04
CA GLU A 34 10.35 1.93 1.03
C GLU A 34 9.29 0.96 0.52
N ARG A 35 9.01 -0.08 1.31
CA ARG A 35 8.04 -1.13 0.98
C ARG A 35 6.74 -0.87 1.69
N ILE A 36 5.66 -0.72 0.94
CA ILE A 36 4.34 -0.40 1.48
C ILE A 36 3.29 -1.43 1.06
N THR A 37 2.28 -1.59 1.91
CA THR A 37 1.17 -2.52 1.68
C THR A 37 0.09 -1.86 0.84
N VAL A 38 -0.29 -2.50 -0.26
CA VAL A 38 -1.30 -2.04 -1.21
C VAL A 38 -2.18 -3.21 -1.64
N CYS A 39 -3.45 -2.99 -1.95
CA CYS A 39 -4.28 -4.03 -2.55
C CYS A 39 -3.87 -4.29 -4.01
N GLY A 40 -4.27 -5.45 -4.56
CA GLY A 40 -3.96 -5.85 -5.93
C GLY A 40 -4.34 -4.80 -6.99
N SER A 41 -5.47 -4.12 -6.80
CA SER A 41 -5.91 -3.04 -7.69
C SER A 41 -4.94 -1.86 -7.71
N HIS A 42 -4.50 -1.39 -6.53
CA HIS A 42 -3.53 -0.31 -6.43
C HIS A 42 -2.12 -0.73 -6.82
N LYS A 43 -1.75 -2.01 -6.63
CA LYS A 43 -0.50 -2.56 -7.18
C LYS A 43 -0.50 -2.47 -8.70
N ILE A 44 -1.58 -2.87 -9.36
CA ILE A 44 -1.70 -2.79 -10.83
C ILE A 44 -1.71 -1.33 -11.28
N ALA A 45 -2.46 -0.46 -10.59
CA ALA A 45 -2.51 0.96 -10.91
C ALA A 45 -1.16 1.65 -10.72
N HIS A 46 -0.41 1.31 -9.66
CA HIS A 46 0.95 1.80 -9.42
C HIS A 46 1.93 1.28 -10.48
N ARG A 47 1.81 0.02 -10.91
CA ARG A 47 2.63 -0.53 -12.01
C ARG A 47 2.33 0.12 -13.37
N ARG A 48 1.08 0.55 -13.59
CA ARG A 48 0.64 1.30 -14.78
C ARG A 48 0.85 2.81 -14.65
N ALA A 49 1.22 3.29 -13.48
CA ALA A 49 1.61 4.68 -13.32
C ALA A 49 2.98 4.84 -13.97
N ASP A 50 3.11 5.87 -14.81
CA ASP A 50 4.36 6.19 -15.49
C ASP A 50 5.45 6.64 -14.49
N ARG A 51 5.01 7.12 -13.31
CA ARG A 51 5.85 7.52 -12.19
C ARG A 51 5.61 6.66 -10.95
N LEU A 52 6.71 6.34 -10.26
CA LEU A 52 6.69 5.77 -8.92
C LEU A 52 6.48 6.90 -7.91
N ALA A 53 5.60 6.69 -6.93
CA ALA A 53 5.45 7.64 -5.84
C ALA A 53 6.68 7.59 -4.91
N ARG A 54 7.10 8.74 -4.35
CA ARG A 54 8.16 8.76 -3.31
C ARG A 54 7.65 8.42 -1.93
N THR A 55 6.39 8.78 -1.65
CA THR A 55 5.76 8.59 -0.34
C THR A 55 4.39 7.93 -0.48
N THR A 56 3.89 7.36 0.61
CA THR A 56 2.55 6.79 0.68
C THR A 56 1.45 7.84 0.40
N ASP A 57 1.66 9.07 0.84
CA ASP A 57 0.71 10.17 0.61
C ASP A 57 0.65 10.57 -0.87
N GLU A 58 1.82 10.67 -1.53
CA GLU A 58 1.88 10.84 -2.98
C GLU A 58 1.20 9.69 -3.71
N LEU A 59 1.48 8.44 -3.31
CA LEU A 59 0.86 7.28 -3.92
C LEU A 59 -0.66 7.36 -3.81
N ARG A 60 -1.15 7.74 -2.64
CA ARG A 60 -2.57 7.88 -2.39
C ARG A 60 -3.17 8.96 -3.27
N THR A 61 -2.55 10.13 -3.37
CA THR A 61 -2.98 11.22 -4.25
C THR A 61 -3.01 10.76 -5.72
N MET A 62 -1.90 10.21 -6.22
CA MET A 62 -1.76 9.74 -7.60
C MET A 62 -2.80 8.67 -8.00
N LEU A 63 -3.13 7.76 -7.07
CA LEU A 63 -4.05 6.66 -7.35
C LEU A 63 -5.53 7.00 -7.05
N THR A 64 -5.79 7.93 -6.12
CA THR A 64 -7.15 8.39 -5.79
C THR A 64 -7.69 9.30 -6.89
N GLU A 65 -6.89 10.24 -7.38
CA GLU A 65 -7.25 11.16 -8.47
C GLU A 65 -7.66 10.38 -9.74
N ARG A 66 -6.98 9.26 -10.00
CA ARG A 66 -7.20 8.46 -11.21
C ARG A 66 -8.49 7.64 -11.21
N ARG A 67 -9.20 7.55 -10.07
CA ARG A 67 -10.44 6.78 -9.92
C ARG A 67 -11.71 7.66 -10.01
N ALA A 68 -11.54 8.97 -10.13
CA ALA A 68 -12.64 9.95 -10.20
C ALA A 68 -13.00 10.43 -11.62
N SER A 69 -12.45 9.79 -12.68
CA SER A 69 -12.85 10.01 -14.07
C SER A 69 -13.73 8.90 -14.61
#